data_AF-D7J226-F1
#
_entry.id   AF-D7J226-F1
#
_cell.length_a   1.000
_cell.length_b   1.000
_cell.length_c   1.000
_cell.angle_alpha   90.00
_cell.angle_beta   90.00
_cell.angle_gamma   90.00
#
_symmetry.space_group_name_H-M   'P 1'
#
loop_
_entity.id
_entity.type
_entity.pdbx_description
1 polymer ?
#
loop_
_entity_poly.entity_id
_entity_poly.type
_entity_poly.pdbx_seq_one_letter_code
_entity_poly.pdbx_strand_id
1 'polypeptide(L)'
;MTRTKRYDWVDFMRGIMMFLVVLYHSEVYYGSGHSWSWIFEPFFLSGFFFISGYLFTRDITKVDFMSKLKQVFRAIIVPYFIFVIVMAFPKIVLGHSNAQQILIDIVMLRASWFVIAIAVMQLLYAAILYIRPSVPSIVVSTAFMFLIGYAFVLMYRDCQQWWVENLWLYSNDLPNRLPACLNLALVQSPFFALGILFKYFEGSILNMSFVVGGVNR
;
A
#
# COMPACT_ATOMS: atom_id res chain seq x y z
N MET A 1 -14.21 -24.84 15.37
CA MET A 1 -13.45 -23.71 14.79
C MET A 1 -12.77 -24.19 13.52
N THR A 2 -13.29 -23.83 12.35
CA THR A 2 -12.62 -24.13 11.07
C THR A 2 -11.39 -23.23 10.95
N ARG A 3 -10.19 -23.82 11.07
CA ARG A 3 -8.91 -23.12 10.92
C ARG A 3 -8.90 -22.49 9.53
N THR A 4 -8.85 -21.17 9.47
CA THR A 4 -8.65 -20.47 8.20
C THR A 4 -7.33 -20.93 7.61
N LYS A 5 -7.38 -21.65 6.48
CA LYS A 5 -6.18 -22.13 5.79
C LYS A 5 -5.30 -20.92 5.48
N ARG A 6 -4.09 -20.93 6.04
CA ARG A 6 -3.02 -19.97 5.75
C ARG A 6 -2.45 -20.31 4.37
N TYR A 7 -2.10 -19.30 3.59
CA TYR A 7 -1.59 -19.50 2.23
C TYR A 7 -0.07 -19.35 2.25
N ASP A 8 0.64 -20.47 2.27
CA ASP A 8 2.11 -20.49 2.41
C ASP A 8 2.81 -19.70 1.30
N TRP A 9 2.27 -19.75 0.07
CA TRP A 9 2.78 -18.96 -1.06
C TRP A 9 2.68 -17.45 -0.83
N VAL A 10 1.65 -16.99 -0.10
CA VAL A 10 1.47 -15.58 0.21
C VAL A 10 2.52 -15.11 1.21
N ASP A 11 2.79 -15.92 2.24
CA ASP A 11 3.85 -15.64 3.21
C ASP A 11 5.23 -15.64 2.54
N PHE A 12 5.49 -16.61 1.66
CA PHE A 12 6.73 -16.67 0.89
C PHE A 12 6.89 -15.46 -0.02
N MET A 13 5.84 -15.05 -0.75
CA MET A 13 5.86 -13.86 -1.60
C MET A 13 6.15 -12.60 -0.79
N ARG A 14 5.50 -12.41 0.37
CA ARG A 14 5.81 -11.28 1.27
C ARG A 14 7.26 -11.28 1.72
N GLY A 15 7.81 -12.46 2.03
CA GLY A 15 9.22 -12.62 2.38
C GLY A 15 10.15 -12.18 1.25
N ILE A 16 9.89 -12.64 0.02
CA ILE A 16 10.66 -12.24 -1.16
C ILE A 16 10.56 -10.72 -1.37
N MET A 17 9.36 -10.15 -1.34
CA MET A 17 9.19 -8.71 -1.56
C MET A 17 9.91 -7.90 -0.49
N MET A 18 9.89 -8.34 0.77
CA MET A 18 10.62 -7.67 1.87
C MET A 18 12.14 -7.76 1.65
N PHE A 19 12.64 -8.92 1.24
CA PHE A 19 14.05 -9.08 0.89
C PHE A 19 14.46 -8.15 -0.25
N LEU A 20 13.64 -8.02 -1.29
CA LEU A 20 13.90 -7.11 -2.41
C LEU A 20 13.93 -5.64 -1.99
N VAL A 21 13.07 -5.22 -1.04
CA VAL A 21 13.12 -3.86 -0.47
C VAL A 21 14.44 -3.61 0.26
N VAL A 22 14.89 -4.57 1.06
CA VAL A 22 16.19 -4.47 1.76
C VAL A 22 17.31 -4.40 0.73
N LEU A 23 17.30 -5.27 -0.27
CA LEU A 23 18.30 -5.30 -1.35
C LEU A 23 18.35 -3.96 -2.10
N TYR A 24 17.19 -3.40 -2.47
CA TYR A 24 17.08 -2.08 -3.11
C TYR A 24 17.77 -1.00 -2.29
N HIS A 25 17.45 -0.91 -1.00
CA HIS A 25 18.02 0.11 -0.13
C HIS A 25 19.51 -0.13 0.13
N SER A 26 19.95 -1.38 0.30
CA SER A 26 21.36 -1.71 0.45
C SER A 26 22.18 -1.28 -0.77
N GLU A 27 21.65 -1.45 -1.98
CA GLU A 27 22.32 -1.00 -3.21
C GLU A 27 22.46 0.52 -3.27
N VAL A 28 21.41 1.25 -2.90
CA VAL A 28 21.43 2.73 -2.85
C VAL A 28 22.40 3.25 -1.80
N TYR A 29 22.49 2.59 -0.64
CA TYR A 29 23.33 3.05 0.47
C TYR A 29 24.81 2.64 0.37
N TYR A 30 25.10 1.45 -0.17
CA TYR A 30 26.45 0.86 -0.16
C TYR A 30 27.04 0.59 -1.55
N GLY A 31 26.22 0.62 -2.61
CA GLY A 31 26.65 0.38 -3.98
C GLY A 31 26.83 1.68 -4.78
N SER A 32 27.05 1.53 -6.09
CA SER A 32 27.11 2.64 -7.06
C SER A 32 25.73 3.24 -7.40
N GLY A 33 24.73 3.08 -6.52
CA GLY A 33 23.33 3.42 -6.80
C GLY A 33 22.59 2.29 -7.52
N HIS A 34 21.69 2.62 -8.45
CA HIS A 34 20.77 1.70 -9.13
C HIS A 34 21.43 0.88 -10.26
N SER A 35 22.34 -0.01 -9.93
CA SER A 35 23.11 -0.81 -10.90
C SER A 35 22.30 -2.01 -11.42
N TRP A 36 21.55 -2.68 -10.55
CA TRP A 36 20.72 -3.85 -10.87
C TRP A 36 19.27 -3.74 -10.38
N SER A 37 18.94 -2.73 -9.56
CA SER A 37 17.59 -2.53 -9.04
C SER A 37 16.51 -2.46 -10.10
N TRP A 38 16.82 -1.97 -11.30
CA TRP A 38 15.88 -1.83 -12.42
C TRP A 38 15.17 -3.15 -12.80
N ILE A 39 15.77 -4.30 -12.49
CA ILE A 39 15.18 -5.62 -12.77
C ILE A 39 13.98 -5.88 -11.87
N PHE A 40 14.06 -5.49 -10.59
CA PHE A 40 13.05 -5.84 -9.58
C PHE A 40 12.24 -4.66 -9.05
N GLU A 41 12.74 -3.45 -9.22
CA GLU A 41 12.07 -2.18 -8.88
C GLU A 41 10.63 -2.07 -9.39
N PRO A 42 10.32 -2.45 -10.65
CA PRO A 42 8.96 -2.32 -11.17
C PRO A 42 7.93 -3.20 -10.45
N PHE A 43 8.34 -4.30 -9.82
CA PHE A 43 7.40 -5.30 -9.31
C PHE A 43 7.46 -5.52 -7.81
N PHE A 44 8.56 -5.24 -7.09
CA PHE A 44 8.61 -5.58 -5.66
C PHE A 44 7.53 -4.82 -4.87
N LEU A 45 7.32 -3.56 -5.24
CA LEU A 45 6.35 -2.71 -4.57
C LEU A 45 4.93 -3.04 -5.02
N SER A 46 4.69 -3.11 -6.34
CA SER A 46 3.41 -3.51 -6.91
C SER A 46 2.96 -4.88 -6.39
N GLY A 47 3.92 -5.80 -6.18
CA GLY A 47 3.71 -7.11 -5.55
C GLY A 47 3.19 -6.99 -4.11
N PHE A 48 3.74 -6.09 -3.29
CA PHE A 48 3.19 -5.83 -1.94
C PHE A 48 1.74 -5.34 -1.97
N PHE A 49 1.39 -4.43 -2.89
CA PHE A 49 0.02 -3.95 -3.04
C PHE A 49 -0.91 -5.07 -3.50
N PHE A 50 -0.50 -5.86 -4.50
CA PHE A 50 -1.24 -7.02 -4.97
C PHE A 50 -1.51 -8.03 -3.85
N ILE A 51 -0.47 -8.43 -3.11
CA ILE A 51 -0.62 -9.38 -2.01
C ILE A 51 -1.48 -8.80 -0.87
N SER A 52 -1.37 -7.51 -0.59
CA SER A 52 -2.21 -6.84 0.41
C SER A 52 -3.67 -6.82 -0.02
N GLY A 53 -3.94 -6.61 -1.31
CA GLY A 53 -5.27 -6.74 -1.91
C GLY A 53 -5.80 -8.17 -1.87
N TYR A 54 -4.96 -9.16 -2.16
CA TYR A 54 -5.34 -10.58 -2.10
C TYR A 54 -5.78 -11.02 -0.70
N LEU A 55 -5.10 -10.50 0.34
CA LEU A 55 -5.43 -10.76 1.74
C LEU A 55 -6.47 -9.79 2.31
N PHE A 56 -6.99 -8.87 1.51
CA PHE A 56 -7.90 -7.83 1.96
C PHE A 56 -9.21 -8.41 2.51
N THR A 57 -9.93 -9.20 1.71
CA THR A 57 -11.16 -9.86 2.16
C THR A 57 -11.33 -11.21 1.46
N ARG A 58 -12.00 -12.14 2.14
CA ARG A 58 -12.46 -13.39 1.51
C ARG A 58 -13.75 -13.21 0.72
N ASP A 59 -14.58 -12.27 1.15
CA ASP A 59 -15.91 -12.02 0.60
C ASP A 59 -16.11 -10.50 0.53
N ILE A 60 -16.31 -9.99 -0.68
CA ILE A 60 -16.48 -8.55 -0.92
C ILE A 60 -17.81 -8.01 -0.36
N THR A 61 -18.79 -8.88 -0.10
CA THR A 61 -20.10 -8.52 0.45
C THR A 61 -20.14 -8.41 1.97
N LYS A 62 -19.11 -8.93 2.65
CA LYS A 62 -19.04 -9.00 4.12
C LYS A 62 -17.95 -8.10 4.71
N VAL A 63 -17.57 -7.05 3.98
CA VAL A 63 -16.53 -6.13 4.42
C VAL A 63 -17.10 -5.20 5.49
N ASP A 64 -16.63 -5.34 6.73
CA ASP A 64 -16.91 -4.40 7.81
C ASP A 64 -15.81 -3.34 7.91
N PHE A 65 -16.20 -2.08 7.69
CA PHE A 65 -15.28 -0.95 7.73
C PHE A 65 -14.68 -0.74 9.13
N MET A 66 -15.44 -0.94 10.21
CA MET A 66 -14.93 -0.72 11.57
C MET A 66 -13.90 -1.79 11.97
N SER A 67 -14.13 -3.05 11.63
CA SER A 67 -13.14 -4.11 11.79
C SER A 67 -11.88 -3.84 10.99
N LYS A 68 -12.02 -3.32 9.75
CA LYS A 68 -10.87 -2.94 8.93
C LYS A 68 -10.08 -1.78 9.51
N LEU A 69 -10.76 -0.76 10.03
CA LEU A 69 -10.12 0.37 10.71
C LEU A 69 -9.30 -0.11 11.92
N LYS A 70 -9.90 -0.96 12.78
CA LYS A 70 -9.20 -1.56 13.93
C LYS A 70 -8.00 -2.41 13.50
N GLN A 71 -8.14 -3.18 12.42
CA GLN A 71 -7.05 -3.98 11.87
C GLN A 71 -5.90 -3.10 11.37
N VAL A 72 -6.20 -2.07 10.57
CA VAL A 72 -5.20 -1.12 10.05
C VAL A 72 -4.49 -0.40 11.19
N PHE A 73 -5.24 0.06 12.19
CA PHE A 73 -4.65 0.72 13.35
C PHE A 73 -3.65 -0.19 14.09
N ARG A 74 -4.10 -1.40 14.47
CA ARG A 74 -3.27 -2.33 15.25
C ARG A 74 -2.10 -2.93 14.47
N ALA A 75 -2.32 -3.28 13.20
CA ALA A 75 -1.35 -4.05 12.42
C ALA A 75 -0.44 -3.18 11.54
N ILE A 76 -0.79 -1.91 11.31
CA ILE A 76 -0.02 -1.01 10.43
C ILE A 76 0.38 0.26 11.16
N ILE A 77 -0.58 1.02 11.69
CA ILE A 77 -0.30 2.35 12.28
C ILE A 77 0.57 2.25 13.54
N VAL A 78 0.27 1.31 14.44
CA VAL A 78 1.09 1.12 15.66
C VAL A 78 2.53 0.69 15.31
N PRO A 79 2.76 -0.37 14.51
CA PRO A 79 4.12 -0.74 14.08
C PRO A 79 4.84 0.36 13.31
N TYR A 80 4.10 1.15 12.52
CA TYR A 80 4.65 2.29 11.79
C TYR A 80 5.29 3.31 12.73
N PHE A 81 4.57 3.77 13.75
CA PHE A 81 5.11 4.77 14.67
C PHE A 81 6.34 4.24 15.41
N ILE A 82 6.31 2.98 15.86
CA ILE A 82 7.48 2.35 16.50
C ILE A 82 8.67 2.36 15.55
N PHE A 83 8.49 1.85 14.34
CA PHE A 83 9.56 1.76 13.34
C PHE A 83 10.13 3.15 12.99
N VAL A 84 9.26 4.11 12.70
CA VAL A 84 9.70 5.43 12.24
C VAL A 84 10.37 6.23 13.36
N ILE A 85 9.89 6.14 14.61
CA ILE A 85 10.55 6.80 15.76
C ILE A 85 11.95 6.22 15.97
N VAL A 86 12.10 4.89 15.93
CA VAL A 86 13.41 4.23 16.06
C VAL A 86 14.36 4.68 14.96
N MET A 87 13.88 4.80 13.72
CA MET A 87 14.69 5.24 12.58
C MET A 87 14.97 6.76 12.57
N ALA A 88 14.07 7.57 13.13
CA ALA A 88 14.21 9.03 13.19
C ALA A 88 15.18 9.46 14.29
N PHE A 89 15.21 8.76 15.43
CA PHE A 89 16.05 9.08 16.57
C PHE A 89 17.53 9.32 16.21
N PRO A 90 18.25 8.41 15.52
CA PRO A 90 19.66 8.65 15.19
C PRO A 90 19.85 9.83 14.23
N LYS A 91 18.91 10.07 13.30
CA LYS A 91 18.99 11.18 12.33
C LYS A 91 18.90 12.54 13.02
N ILE A 92 18.06 12.64 14.04
CA ILE A 92 17.89 13.86 14.83
C ILE A 92 19.11 14.08 15.73
N VAL A 93 19.57 13.05 16.44
CA VAL A 93 20.70 13.16 17.38
C VAL A 93 22.01 13.50 16.67
N LEU A 94 22.24 12.95 15.47
CA LEU A 94 23.46 13.20 14.69
C LEU A 94 23.41 14.52 13.90
N GLY A 95 22.31 15.28 13.96
CA GLY A 95 22.17 16.58 13.30
C GLY A 95 22.12 16.52 11.77
N HIS A 96 21.88 15.34 11.18
CA HIS A 96 21.88 15.16 9.73
C HIS A 96 20.63 15.70 9.03
N SER A 97 19.60 16.12 9.77
CA SER A 97 18.31 16.53 9.21
C SER A 97 17.56 17.46 10.16
N ASN A 98 16.65 18.28 9.62
CA ASN A 98 15.83 19.19 10.42
C ASN A 98 14.80 18.40 11.25
N ALA A 99 14.93 18.45 12.58
CA ALA A 99 14.05 17.74 13.50
C ALA A 99 12.57 18.12 13.36
N GLN A 100 12.27 19.40 13.05
CA GLN A 100 10.91 19.87 12.84
C GLN A 100 10.30 19.23 11.59
N GLN A 101 11.04 19.20 10.47
CA GLN A 101 10.57 18.59 9.23
C GLN A 101 10.32 17.09 9.41
N ILE A 102 11.24 16.38 10.08
CA ILE A 102 11.07 14.97 10.41
C ILE A 102 9.80 14.75 11.24
N LEU A 103 9.57 15.54 12.30
CA LEU A 103 8.40 15.38 13.14
C LEU A 103 7.10 15.59 12.36
N ILE A 104 7.04 16.61 11.51
CA ILE A 104 5.88 16.87 10.64
C ILE A 104 5.70 15.69 9.67
N ASP A 105 6.76 15.14 9.09
CA ASP A 105 6.70 13.99 8.18
C ASP A 105 6.18 12.71 8.86
N ILE A 106 6.49 12.53 10.15
CA ILE A 106 5.96 11.42 10.95
C ILE A 106 4.46 11.62 11.21
N VAL A 107 4.06 12.82 11.65
CA VAL A 107 2.67 13.15 11.97
C VAL A 107 1.79 13.11 10.71
N MET A 108 2.30 13.62 9.59
CA MET A 108 1.62 13.58 8.29
C MET A 108 1.72 12.23 7.59
N LEU A 109 2.30 11.21 8.25
CA LEU A 109 2.41 9.84 7.75
C LEU A 109 3.11 9.76 6.37
N ARG A 110 4.12 10.62 6.15
CA ARG A 110 4.92 10.69 4.90
C ARG A 110 6.15 9.79 4.93
N ALA A 111 6.69 9.53 6.13
CA ALA A 111 7.74 8.54 6.32
C ALA A 111 7.22 7.14 5.97
N SER A 112 8.11 6.20 5.59
CA SER A 112 7.78 4.81 5.20
C SER A 112 6.53 4.69 4.33
N TRP A 113 6.51 5.49 3.26
CA TRP A 113 5.32 5.80 2.47
C TRP A 113 4.53 4.58 1.99
N PHE A 114 5.18 3.47 1.64
CA PHE A 114 4.50 2.28 1.12
C PHE A 114 3.61 1.61 2.18
N VAL A 115 4.05 1.62 3.45
CA VAL A 115 3.30 1.03 4.58
C VAL A 115 2.01 1.80 4.79
N ILE A 116 2.11 3.14 4.78
CA ILE A 116 0.96 4.04 4.92
C ILE A 116 0.04 3.95 3.71
N ALA A 117 0.59 3.89 2.50
CA ALA A 117 -0.20 3.74 1.29
C ALA A 117 -1.02 2.43 1.31
N ILE A 118 -0.48 1.31 1.83
CA ILE A 118 -1.26 0.08 2.05
C ILE A 118 -2.39 0.28 3.06
N ALA A 119 -2.15 1.00 4.16
CA ALA A 119 -3.20 1.35 5.13
C ALA A 119 -4.32 2.18 4.48
N VAL A 120 -3.96 3.22 3.72
CA VAL A 120 -4.92 4.05 2.97
C VAL A 120 -5.73 3.19 2.00
N MET A 121 -5.09 2.33 1.21
CA MET A 121 -5.79 1.45 0.27
C MET A 121 -6.76 0.50 0.97
N GLN A 122 -6.40 -0.05 2.13
CA GLN A 122 -7.32 -0.88 2.91
C GLN A 122 -8.57 -0.10 3.33
N LEU A 123 -8.41 1.14 3.78
CA LEU A 123 -9.55 1.95 4.21
C LEU A 123 -10.40 2.42 3.03
N LEU A 124 -9.78 2.82 1.92
CA LEU A 124 -10.50 3.23 0.70
C LEU A 124 -11.35 2.09 0.13
N TYR A 125 -10.77 0.90 -0.06
CA TYR A 125 -11.56 -0.24 -0.56
C TYR A 125 -12.55 -0.76 0.47
N ALA A 126 -12.28 -0.65 1.77
CA ALA A 126 -13.28 -0.97 2.78
C ALA A 126 -14.48 -0.02 2.71
N ALA A 127 -14.25 1.28 2.50
CA ALA A 127 -15.33 2.25 2.32
C ALA A 127 -16.11 1.99 1.02
N ILE A 128 -15.42 1.75 -0.10
CA ILE A 128 -16.04 1.43 -1.40
C ILE A 128 -16.97 0.22 -1.27
N LEU A 129 -16.48 -0.87 -0.67
CA LEU A 129 -17.24 -2.11 -0.53
C LEU A 129 -18.32 -2.05 0.56
N TYR A 130 -18.15 -1.19 1.56
CA TYR A 130 -19.20 -0.88 2.53
C TYR A 130 -20.38 -0.15 1.86
N ILE A 131 -20.11 0.78 0.93
CA ILE A 131 -21.15 1.53 0.21
C ILE A 131 -21.83 0.65 -0.85
N ARG A 132 -21.03 -0.03 -1.69
CA ARG A 132 -21.56 -0.86 -2.79
C ARG A 132 -20.66 -2.07 -3.04
N PRO A 133 -20.95 -3.23 -2.42
CA PRO A 133 -20.14 -4.43 -2.57
C PRO A 133 -20.34 -5.06 -3.95
N SER A 134 -19.55 -4.63 -4.94
CA SER A 134 -19.65 -5.16 -6.31
C SER A 134 -18.34 -5.01 -7.07
N VAL A 135 -18.08 -5.94 -8.00
CA VAL A 135 -16.89 -5.89 -8.88
C VAL A 135 -16.83 -4.61 -9.71
N PRO A 136 -17.92 -4.14 -10.35
CA PRO A 136 -17.90 -2.86 -11.05
C PRO A 136 -17.54 -1.68 -10.15
N SER A 137 -17.99 -1.67 -8.89
CA SER A 137 -17.60 -0.61 -7.95
C SER A 137 -16.09 -0.61 -7.68
N ILE A 138 -15.47 -1.79 -7.52
CA ILE A 138 -14.01 -1.89 -7.39
C ILE A 138 -13.34 -1.31 -8.64
N VAL A 139 -13.72 -1.77 -9.83
CA VAL A 139 -13.07 -1.39 -11.09
C VAL A 139 -13.21 0.11 -11.39
N VAL A 140 -14.43 0.67 -11.29
CA VAL A 140 -14.69 2.08 -11.57
C VAL A 140 -13.98 2.98 -10.56
N SER A 141 -14.07 2.67 -9.26
CA SER A 141 -13.35 3.43 -8.24
C SER A 141 -11.83 3.34 -8.45
N THR A 142 -11.30 2.18 -8.84
CA THR A 142 -9.87 2.01 -9.16
C THR A 142 -9.44 2.92 -10.30
N ALA A 143 -10.20 2.95 -11.40
CA ALA A 143 -9.89 3.79 -12.54
C ALA A 143 -9.87 5.28 -12.14
N PHE A 144 -10.86 5.73 -11.38
CA PHE A 144 -10.93 7.11 -10.90
C PHE A 144 -9.78 7.46 -9.95
N MET A 145 -9.50 6.58 -8.97
CA MET A 145 -8.37 6.73 -8.05
C MET A 145 -7.04 6.82 -8.80
N PHE A 146 -6.79 5.90 -9.73
CA PHE A 146 -5.58 5.90 -10.55
C PHE A 146 -5.43 7.17 -11.38
N LEU A 147 -6.50 7.63 -12.04
CA LEU A 147 -6.49 8.87 -12.82
C LEU A 147 -6.16 10.09 -11.94
N ILE A 148 -6.75 10.20 -10.75
CA ILE A 148 -6.44 11.28 -9.81
C ILE A 148 -4.98 11.20 -9.35
N GLY A 149 -4.52 10.01 -8.95
CA GLY A 149 -3.15 9.80 -8.50
C GLY A 149 -2.14 10.15 -9.59
N TYR A 150 -2.41 9.73 -10.83
CA TYR A 150 -1.54 10.00 -11.97
C TYR A 150 -1.59 11.48 -12.40
N ALA A 151 -2.75 12.13 -12.34
CA ALA A 151 -2.86 13.57 -12.56
C ALA A 151 -2.00 14.35 -11.56
N PHE A 152 -1.97 13.94 -10.29
CA PHE A 152 -1.09 14.55 -9.30
C PHE A 152 0.40 14.36 -9.66
N VAL A 153 0.80 13.19 -10.17
CA VAL A 153 2.18 12.96 -10.64
C VAL A 153 2.56 13.92 -11.77
N LEU A 154 1.65 14.15 -12.72
CA LEU A 154 1.88 15.08 -13.83
C LEU A 154 1.96 16.53 -13.36
N MET A 155 1.06 16.93 -12.47
CA MET A 155 0.95 18.31 -11.98
C MET A 155 1.95 18.65 -10.87
N TYR A 156 2.68 17.67 -10.32
CA TYR A 156 3.59 17.88 -9.20
C TYR A 156 4.70 18.90 -9.52
N ARG A 157 5.17 18.97 -10.77
CA ARG A 157 6.19 19.95 -11.18
C ARG A 157 5.67 21.39 -11.22
N ASP A 158 4.36 21.55 -11.38
CA ASP A 158 3.69 22.84 -11.52
C ASP A 158 2.88 23.18 -10.25
N CYS A 159 3.29 22.65 -9.09
CA CYS A 159 2.66 22.99 -7.82
C CYS A 159 2.78 24.49 -7.54
N GLN A 160 1.66 25.10 -7.16
CA GLN A 160 1.58 26.51 -6.80
C GLN A 160 2.52 26.85 -5.63
N GLN A 161 3.09 28.05 -5.63
CA GLN A 161 4.07 28.48 -4.63
C GLN A 161 3.60 28.30 -3.17
N TRP A 162 2.34 28.67 -2.89
CA TRP A 162 1.72 28.53 -1.57
C TRP A 162 1.65 27.08 -1.07
N TRP A 163 1.64 26.10 -1.99
CA TRP A 163 1.67 24.69 -1.65
C TRP A 163 3.05 24.28 -1.14
N VAL A 164 4.09 24.68 -1.87
CA VAL A 164 5.49 24.34 -1.58
C VAL A 164 5.96 25.01 -0.28
N GLU A 165 5.44 26.21 0.01
CA GLU A 165 5.73 26.94 1.24
C GLU A 165 5.07 26.31 2.49
N ASN A 166 4.04 25.48 2.32
CA ASN A 166 3.33 24.88 3.43
C ASN A 166 3.97 23.54 3.85
N LEU A 167 4.71 23.54 4.98
CA LEU A 167 5.40 22.36 5.51
C LEU A 167 4.49 21.15 5.80
N TRP A 168 3.19 21.38 5.97
CA TRP A 168 2.20 20.31 6.22
C TRP A 168 1.78 19.59 4.93
N LEU A 169 1.79 20.31 3.80
CA LEU A 169 1.41 19.77 2.48
C LEU A 169 2.62 19.32 1.67
N TYR A 170 3.77 19.95 1.90
CA TYR A 170 5.02 19.70 1.20
C TYR A 170 6.14 19.33 2.17
N SER A 171 7.02 18.41 1.76
CA SER A 171 8.24 18.07 2.50
C SER A 171 9.44 18.25 1.58
N ASN A 172 10.42 19.01 2.03
CA ASN A 172 11.70 19.17 1.34
C ASN A 172 12.48 17.85 1.30
N ASP A 173 12.40 17.06 2.39
CA ASP A 173 13.14 15.81 2.53
C ASP A 173 12.43 14.65 1.82
N LEU A 174 11.10 14.72 1.71
CA LEU A 174 10.24 13.69 1.13
C LEU A 174 9.33 14.28 0.03
N PRO A 175 9.91 14.69 -1.12
CA PRO A 175 9.15 15.29 -2.21
C PRO A 175 8.10 14.32 -2.77
N ASN A 176 7.05 14.87 -3.36
CA ASN A 176 5.96 14.12 -4.00
C ASN A 176 5.21 13.16 -3.06
N ARG A 177 5.14 13.47 -1.76
CA ARG A 177 4.35 12.71 -0.78
C ARG A 177 3.32 13.62 -0.13
N LEU A 178 2.07 13.45 -0.55
CA LEU A 178 0.95 14.07 0.15
C LEU A 178 0.84 13.54 1.59
N PRO A 179 0.13 14.25 2.48
CA PRO A 179 -0.32 13.69 3.75
C PRO A 179 -0.93 12.29 3.55
N ALA A 180 -0.57 11.36 4.44
CA ALA A 180 -0.90 9.94 4.34
C ALA A 180 -0.49 9.25 3.03
N CYS A 181 0.46 9.83 2.29
CA CYS A 181 0.91 9.35 0.98
C CYS A 181 -0.25 9.07 0.02
N LEU A 182 -1.31 9.88 0.10
CA LEU A 182 -2.56 9.64 -0.63
C LEU A 182 -2.32 9.53 -2.14
N ASN A 183 -1.58 10.47 -2.73
CA ASN A 183 -1.23 10.44 -4.16
C ASN A 183 -0.57 9.11 -4.57
N LEU A 184 0.37 8.62 -3.77
CA LEU A 184 1.08 7.38 -4.04
C LEU A 184 0.16 6.15 -3.87
N ALA A 185 -0.70 6.16 -2.86
CA ALA A 185 -1.71 5.10 -2.68
C ALA A 185 -2.63 5.01 -3.90
N LEU A 186 -3.12 6.16 -4.39
CA LEU A 186 -3.99 6.26 -5.55
C LEU A 186 -3.32 5.72 -6.83
N VAL A 187 -2.04 6.03 -7.07
CA VAL A 187 -1.28 5.46 -8.19
C VAL A 187 -1.13 3.94 -8.08
N GLN A 188 -0.99 3.41 -6.87
CA GLN A 188 -0.84 1.97 -6.62
C GLN A 188 -2.18 1.21 -6.55
N SER A 189 -3.31 1.94 -6.65
CA SER A 189 -4.64 1.36 -6.53
C SER A 189 -4.96 0.22 -7.51
N PRO A 190 -4.45 0.19 -8.77
CA PRO A 190 -4.69 -0.93 -9.67
C PRO A 190 -4.13 -2.24 -9.15
N PHE A 191 -2.92 -2.25 -8.59
CA PHE A 191 -2.29 -3.47 -8.08
C PHE A 191 -3.05 -4.02 -6.87
N PHE A 192 -3.51 -3.14 -5.99
CA PHE A 192 -4.32 -3.55 -4.85
C PHE A 192 -5.69 -4.11 -5.29
N ALA A 193 -6.37 -3.46 -6.22
CA ALA A 193 -7.63 -3.98 -6.79
C ALA A 193 -7.44 -5.33 -7.47
N LEU A 194 -6.37 -5.49 -8.26
CA LEU A 194 -6.05 -6.77 -8.90
C LEU A 194 -5.92 -7.89 -7.87
N GLY A 195 -5.33 -7.62 -6.70
CA GLY A 195 -5.29 -8.57 -5.59
C GLY A 195 -6.69 -9.00 -5.11
N ILE A 196 -7.58 -8.02 -4.89
CA ILE A 196 -8.98 -8.30 -4.46
C ILE A 196 -9.72 -9.11 -5.53
N LEU A 197 -9.61 -8.70 -6.79
CA LEU A 197 -10.29 -9.33 -7.92
C LEU A 197 -9.77 -10.75 -8.15
N PHE A 198 -8.45 -10.96 -8.08
CA PHE A 198 -7.86 -12.29 -8.17
C PHE A 198 -8.43 -13.21 -7.09
N LYS A 199 -8.52 -12.72 -5.85
CA LYS A 199 -9.11 -13.50 -4.74
C LYS A 199 -10.58 -13.83 -4.97
N TYR A 200 -11.35 -12.86 -5.47
CA TYR A 200 -12.76 -13.03 -5.79
C TYR A 200 -12.98 -14.11 -6.86
N PHE A 201 -12.25 -14.03 -7.98
CA PHE A 201 -12.40 -14.99 -9.07
C PHE A 201 -11.82 -16.37 -8.75
N GLU A 202 -10.76 -16.47 -7.94
CA GLU A 202 -10.26 -17.75 -7.42
C GLU A 202 -11.37 -18.55 -6.72
N GLY A 203 -12.17 -17.89 -5.87
CA GLY A 203 -13.32 -18.51 -5.21
C GLY A 203 -14.40 -18.98 -6.19
N SER A 204 -14.72 -18.17 -7.20
CA SER A 204 -15.71 -18.50 -8.22
C SER A 204 -15.29 -19.70 -9.09
N ILE A 205 -14.02 -19.76 -9.50
CA ILE A 205 -13.49 -20.86 -10.32
C ILE A 205 -13.52 -22.18 -9.54
N LEU A 206 -13.10 -22.17 -8.27
CA LEU A 206 -13.14 -23.36 -7.42
C LEU A 206 -14.59 -23.88 -7.28
N ASN A 207 -15.55 -23.00 -7.01
CA ASN A 207 -16.96 -23.38 -6.91
C ASN A 207 -17.49 -23.98 -8.24
N MET A 208 -17.09 -23.42 -9.39
CA MET A 208 -17.47 -23.96 -10.70
C MET A 208 -16.89 -25.35 -10.95
N SER A 209 -15.64 -25.60 -10.54
CA SER A 209 -15.01 -26.92 -10.68
C SER A 209 -15.67 -28.00 -9.81
N PHE A 210 -16.18 -27.65 -8.63
CA PHE A 210 -16.96 -28.56 -7.78
C PHE A 210 -18.33 -28.90 -8.39
N VAL A 211 -18.99 -27.93 -9.03
CA VAL A 211 -20.29 -28.16 -9.70
C VAL A 211 -20.13 -29.09 -10.91
N VAL A 212 -19.08 -28.90 -11.70
CA VAL A 212 -18.81 -29.76 -12.88
C VAL A 212 -18.33 -31.16 -12.47
N GLY A 213 -17.57 -31.29 -11.38
CA GLY A 213 -17.12 -32.58 -10.84
C GLY A 213 -18.18 -33.40 -10.09
N GLY A 214 -19.33 -32.80 -9.76
CA GLY A 214 -20.43 -33.45 -9.05
C GLY A 214 -21.47 -34.15 -9.93
N VAL A 215 -21.32 -34.12 -11.26
CA VAL A 215 -22.29 -34.71 -12.21
C VAL A 215 -21.94 -36.16 -12.61
N ASN A 216 -20.80 -36.70 -12.16
CA ASN A 216 -20.43 -38.09 -12.45
C ASN A 216 -19.98 -38.83 -11.20
N ARG A 217 -20.91 -39.20 -10.32
CA ARG A 217 -20.85 -40.40 -9.47
C ARG A 217 -22.24 -40.92 -9.18
#